data_AF-A0A0S7WI02-F1
#
_entry.id   AF-A0A0S7WI02-F1
#
_cell.length_a   1.000
_cell.length_b   1.000
_cell.length_c   1.000
_cell.angle_alpha   90.00
_cell.angle_beta   90.00
_cell.angle_gamma   90.00
#
_symmetry.space_group_name_H-M   'P 1'
#
loop_
_entity.id
_entity.type
_entity.pdbx_description
1 polymer ?
#
loop_
_entity_poly.entity_id
_entity_poly.type
_entity_poly.pdbx_seq_one_letter_code
_entity_poly.pdbx_strand_id
1 'polypeptide(L)' 'PLGPDTPVGRFLERRGEGLHHICLQTDDIDKELASLKAKGVEFIDQEPRQGLAGRICFLHPRSTSGVLLELAQPSD' A
#
# COMPACT_ATOMS: atom_id res chain seq x y z
N PRO A 1 13.40 6.95 -7.88
CA PRO A 1 12.64 5.75 -7.45
C PRO A 1 13.21 4.40 -7.90
N LEU A 2 14.15 4.32 -8.86
CA LEU A 2 14.66 3.05 -9.39
C LEU A 2 15.98 2.56 -8.75
N GLY A 3 16.51 3.26 -7.74
CA GLY A 3 17.76 2.87 -7.09
C GLY A 3 17.66 1.53 -6.35
N PRO A 4 18.75 0.78 -6.16
CA PRO A 4 18.73 -0.58 -5.63
C PRO A 4 18.13 -0.67 -4.22
N ASP A 5 18.28 0.36 -3.39
CA ASP A 5 17.76 0.39 -2.02
C ASP A 5 16.32 0.92 -1.91
N THR A 6 15.66 1.16 -3.04
CA THR A 6 14.26 1.61 -3.06
C THR A 6 13.29 0.42 -3.16
N PRO A 7 12.02 0.56 -2.73
CA PRO A 7 11.02 -0.50 -2.90
C PRO A 7 10.85 -0.94 -4.36
N VAL A 8 10.82 0.00 -5.30
CA VAL A 8 10.69 -0.30 -6.74
C VAL A 8 11.96 -0.93 -7.30
N GLY A 9 13.15 -0.46 -6.92
CA GLY A 9 14.41 -1.08 -7.33
C GLY A 9 14.51 -2.53 -6.88
N ARG A 10 14.18 -2.82 -5.60
CA ARG A 10 14.11 -4.20 -5.08
C ARG A 10 13.06 -5.05 -5.77
N PHE A 11 11.92 -4.46 -6.17
CA PHE A 11 10.92 -5.19 -6.94
C PHE A 11 11.47 -5.59 -8.31
N LEU A 12 12.06 -4.65 -9.05
CA LEU A 12 12.64 -4.90 -10.37
C LEU A 12 13.75 -5.95 -10.33
N GLU A 13 14.65 -5.89 -9.34
CA GLU A 13 15.71 -6.89 -9.15
C GLU A 13 15.14 -8.30 -8.95
N ARG A 14 14.04 -8.43 -8.19
CA ARG A 14 13.46 -9.73 -7.81
C ARG A 14 12.46 -10.29 -8.81
N ARG A 15 11.78 -9.42 -9.57
CA ARG A 15 10.60 -9.76 -10.38
C ARG A 15 10.72 -9.36 -11.85
N GLY A 16 11.66 -8.47 -12.21
CA GLY A 16 11.67 -7.80 -13.50
C GLY A 16 10.57 -6.74 -13.61
N GLU A 17 10.39 -6.20 -14.82
CA GLU A 17 9.32 -5.23 -15.10
C GLU A 17 7.93 -5.89 -15.01
N GLY A 18 6.94 -5.12 -14.55
CA GLY A 18 5.56 -5.61 -14.42
C GLY A 18 4.71 -4.78 -13.46
N LEU A 19 3.53 -5.32 -13.12
CA LEU A 19 2.61 -4.69 -12.17
C LEU A 19 3.20 -4.75 -10.75
N HIS A 20 3.52 -3.57 -10.20
CA HIS A 20 4.16 -3.46 -8.89
C HIS A 20 3.17 -3.51 -7.72
N HIS A 21 2.11 -2.69 -7.77
CA HIS A 21 1.02 -2.66 -6.78
C HIS A 21 -0.26 -2.10 -7.42
N ILE A 22 -1.37 -2.19 -6.71
CA ILE A 22 -2.63 -1.51 -7.06
C ILE A 22 -2.96 -0.53 -5.94
N CYS A 23 -3.33 0.70 -6.30
CA CYS A 23 -3.79 1.72 -5.38
C CYS A 23 -5.31 1.86 -5.47
N LEU A 24 -6.00 1.80 -4.33
CA LEU A 24 -7.45 1.96 -4.19
C LEU A 24 -7.73 3.26 -3.44
N GLN A 25 -8.71 4.02 -3.93
CA GLN A 25 -9.14 5.26 -3.29
C GLN A 25 -10.17 4.99 -2.19
N THR A 26 -10.12 5.77 -1.12
CA THR A 26 -11.14 5.89 -0.07
C THR A 26 -11.35 7.35 0.32
N ASP A 27 -12.56 7.69 0.76
CA ASP A 27 -12.88 9.03 1.28
C ASP A 27 -12.40 9.22 2.74
N ASP A 28 -12.22 8.12 3.48
CA ASP A 28 -11.80 8.10 4.87
C ASP A 28 -10.89 6.89 5.15
N ILE A 29 -9.58 7.15 5.19
CA ILE A 29 -8.57 6.11 5.39
C ILE A 29 -8.59 5.58 6.83
N ASP A 30 -8.89 6.41 7.82
CA ASP A 30 -8.86 6.00 9.23
C ASP A 30 -10.03 5.03 9.52
N LYS A 31 -11.22 5.34 8.99
CA LYS A 31 -12.39 4.47 9.07
C LYS A 31 -12.17 3.14 8.35
N GLU A 32 -11.62 3.16 7.14
CA GLU A 32 -11.41 1.92 6.38
C GLU A 32 -10.34 1.05 7.02
N LEU A 33 -9.24 1.62 7.53
CA LEU A 33 -8.23 0.85 8.24
C LEU A 33 -8.76 0.26 9.55
N ALA A 34 -9.62 0.97 10.28
CA ALA A 34 -10.28 0.39 11.46
C ALA A 34 -11.16 -0.82 11.08
N SER A 35 -11.94 -0.70 10.01
CA SER A 35 -12.75 -1.78 9.43
C SER A 35 -11.90 -2.99 9.00
N LEU A 36 -10.80 -2.76 8.29
CA LEU A 36 -9.90 -3.81 7.80
C LEU A 36 -9.15 -4.49 8.95
N LYS A 37 -8.71 -3.72 9.96
CA LYS A 37 -8.06 -4.27 11.17
C LYS A 37 -9.00 -5.17 11.95
N ALA A 38 -10.28 -4.79 12.09
CA ALA A 38 -11.30 -5.61 12.73
C ALA A 38 -11.56 -6.94 11.97
N LYS A 39 -11.30 -6.97 10.65
CA LYS A 39 -11.39 -8.17 9.80
C LYS A 39 -10.09 -8.99 9.77
N GLY A 40 -9.06 -8.59 10.54
CA GLY A 40 -7.78 -9.31 10.62
C GLY A 40 -6.84 -9.07 9.44
N VAL A 41 -7.02 -7.98 8.69
CA VAL A 41 -6.08 -7.59 7.63
C VAL A 41 -4.77 -7.09 8.26
N GLU A 42 -3.64 -7.61 7.79
CA GLU A 42 -2.30 -7.17 8.17
C GLU A 42 -1.90 -5.95 7.33
N PHE A 43 -1.27 -4.97 7.97
CA PHE A 43 -0.76 -3.77 7.32
C PHE A 43 0.78 -3.76 7.33
N ILE A 44 1.37 -3.09 6.34
CA ILE A 44 2.82 -2.82 6.31
C ILE A 44 3.12 -1.56 7.11
N ASP A 45 2.32 -0.51 6.91
CA ASP A 45 2.42 0.71 7.69
C ASP A 45 1.71 0.53 9.04
N GLN A 46 2.26 1.09 10.12
CA GLN A 46 1.59 1.06 11.44
C GLN A 46 0.41 2.04 11.51
N GLU A 47 0.51 3.16 10.79
CA GLU A 47 -0.49 4.22 10.66
C GLU A 47 -0.41 4.83 9.24
N PRO A 48 -1.49 5.47 8.72
CA PRO A 48 -1.43 6.20 7.46
C PRO A 48 -0.33 7.26 7.46
N ARG A 49 0.36 7.40 6.33
CA ARG A 49 1.41 8.41 6.13
C ARG A 49 1.19 9.21 4.85
N GLN A 50 1.83 10.36 4.74
CA GLN A 50 1.79 11.13 3.50
C GLN A 50 2.50 10.37 2.38
N GLY A 51 1.82 10.23 1.25
CA GLY A 51 2.30 9.66 0.01
C GLY A 51 2.01 10.57 -1.18
N LEU A 52 2.28 10.05 -2.37
CA LEU A 52 2.05 10.78 -3.63
C LEU A 52 0.54 10.95 -3.93
N ALA A 53 -0.29 10.01 -3.48
CA ALA A 53 -1.73 10.00 -3.69
C ALA A 53 -2.53 10.60 -2.51
N GLY A 54 -1.88 11.34 -1.59
CA GLY A 54 -2.50 11.86 -0.36
C GLY A 54 -2.08 11.08 0.88
N ARG A 55 -3.00 10.83 1.82
CA ARG A 55 -2.74 9.94 2.97
C ARG A 55 -2.86 8.50 2.51
N ILE A 56 -1.83 7.69 2.73
CA ILE A 56 -1.74 6.33 2.20
C ILE A 56 -1.40 5.30 3.28
N CYS A 57 -1.79 4.05 3.05
CA CYS A 57 -1.40 2.89 3.87
C CYS A 57 -1.29 1.64 2.98
N PHE A 58 -0.20 0.89 3.11
CA PHE A 58 0.00 -0.37 2.41
C PHE A 58 -0.50 -1.56 3.23
N LEU A 59 -1.27 -2.44 2.57
CA LEU A 59 -1.74 -3.70 3.11
C LEU A 59 -0.70 -4.79 2.82
N HIS A 60 -0.51 -5.71 3.77
CA HIS A 60 0.46 -6.77 3.61
C HIS A 60 -0.05 -7.81 2.59
N PRO A 61 0.75 -8.24 1.59
CA PRO A 61 0.35 -9.21 0.58
C PRO A 61 -0.23 -10.54 1.10
N ARG A 62 0.09 -10.90 2.35
CA ARG A 62 -0.49 -12.08 3.04
C ARG A 62 -2.00 -11.98 3.23
N SER A 63 -2.53 -10.77 3.38
CA SER A 63 -3.97 -10.53 3.56
C SER A 63 -4.69 -10.23 2.25
N THR A 64 -3.98 -10.13 1.13
CA THR A 64 -4.48 -9.64 -0.16
C THR A 64 -4.10 -10.57 -1.32
N SER A 65 -4.05 -11.88 -1.05
CA SER A 65 -3.79 -12.94 -2.07
C SER A 65 -2.51 -12.71 -2.89
N GLY A 66 -1.47 -12.17 -2.26
CA GLY A 66 -0.16 -11.93 -2.89
C GLY A 66 -0.02 -10.57 -3.59
N VAL A 67 -1.06 -9.75 -3.64
CA VAL A 67 -1.03 -8.43 -4.27
C VAL A 67 -0.65 -7.37 -3.25
N LEU A 68 0.38 -6.55 -3.51
CA LEU A 68 0.63 -5.35 -2.72
C LEU A 68 -0.48 -4.34 -3.02
N LEU A 69 -1.32 -4.04 -2.02
CA LEU A 69 -2.37 -3.02 -2.13
C LEU A 69 -1.98 -1.78 -1.35
N GLU A 70 -2.21 -0.62 -1.97
CA GLU A 70 -2.16 0.69 -1.34
C GLU A 70 -3.59 1.20 -1.20
N LEU A 71 -3.95 1.67 -0.02
CA LEU A 71 -5.18 2.43 0.19
C LEU A 71 -4.81 3.91 0.31
N ALA A 72 -5.47 4.77 -0.45
CA ALA A 72 -5.19 6.20 -0.50
C ALA A 72 -6.44 7.05 -0.28
N GLN A 73 -6.31 8.07 0.57
CA GLN A 73 -7.24 9.17 0.67
C GLN A 73 -6.57 10.42 0.06
N PRO A 74 -7.01 10.88 -1.13
CA PRO A 74 -6.51 12.09 -1.76
C PRO A 74 -6.61 13.29 -0.83
N SER A 75 -5.64 14.19 -0.96
CA SER A 75 -5.76 15.53 -0.40
C SER A 75 -6.52 16.36 -1.43
N ASP A 76 -7.76 16.75 -1.11
CA ASP A 76 -8.54 17.69 -1.93
C ASP A 76 -7.79 19.02 -2.15
#